data_AF-A0AB38Z824-F1
#
_entry.id   AF-A0AB38Z824-F1
#
_cell.length_a   1.000
_cell.length_b   1.000
_cell.length_c   1.000
_cell.angle_alpha   90.00
_cell.angle_beta   90.00
_cell.angle_gamma   90.00
#
_symmetry.space_group_name_H-M   'P 1'
#
loop_
_entity.id
_entity.type
_entity.pdbx_description
1 polymer ?
#
loop_
_entity_poly.entity_id
_entity_poly.type
_entity_poly.pdbx_seq_one_letter_code
_entity_poly.pdbx_strand_id
1 'polypeptide(L)'
;MHEMKEVTPQQFHDRFLSHKDKVYYLRLQGWEVAVLHGLISLVADHPGIKALHGPTHQAIDHVRSWCTSKFSLWGFTPEEVEYLDKMREVKTGESPAKGNL
;
A
#
# COMPACT_ATOMS: atom_id res chain seq x y z
N MET A 1 -1.89 -26.71 4.01
CA MET A 1 -0.68 -25.94 4.32
C MET A 1 -0.05 -25.52 3.01
N HIS A 2 -0.07 -24.22 2.68
CA HIS A 2 0.77 -23.71 1.60
C HIS A 2 2.17 -23.48 2.19
N GLU A 3 3.17 -24.21 1.70
CA GLU A 3 4.57 -23.98 2.08
C GLU A 3 4.96 -22.54 1.72
N MET A 4 5.42 -21.80 2.73
CA MET A 4 5.96 -20.44 2.57
C MET A 4 7.14 -20.48 1.60
N LYS A 5 7.08 -19.67 0.55
CA LYS A 5 8.21 -19.44 -0.35
C LYS A 5 8.88 -18.12 0.04
N GLU A 6 9.84 -18.17 0.95
CA GLU A 6 10.69 -17.01 1.24
C GLU A 6 11.52 -16.67 -0.01
N VAL A 7 11.43 -15.43 -0.46
CA VAL A 7 12.30 -14.90 -1.52
C VAL A 7 13.52 -14.32 -0.84
N THR A 8 14.70 -14.85 -1.12
CA THR A 8 15.94 -14.32 -0.55
C THR A 8 16.27 -12.95 -1.15
N PRO A 9 17.03 -12.09 -0.45
CA PRO A 9 17.50 -10.81 -1.01
C PRO A 9 18.18 -10.98 -2.37
N GLN A 10 18.96 -12.04 -2.55
CA GLN A 10 19.61 -12.39 -3.83
C GLN A 10 18.58 -12.67 -4.93
N GLN A 11 17.55 -13.48 -4.65
CA GLN A 11 16.52 -13.82 -5.64
C GLN A 11 15.67 -12.61 -6.04
N PHE A 12 15.41 -11.70 -5.10
CA PHE A 12 14.76 -10.42 -5.42
C PHE A 12 15.67 -9.56 -6.31
N HIS A 13 16.94 -9.44 -5.93
CA HIS A 13 17.94 -8.69 -6.68
C HIS A 13 18.10 -9.19 -8.13
N ASP A 14 18.25 -10.50 -8.33
CA ASP A 14 18.41 -11.11 -9.66
C ASP A 14 17.18 -10.90 -10.56
N ARG A 15 15.97 -10.99 -9.99
CA ARG A 15 14.72 -10.69 -10.70
C ARG A 15 14.58 -9.22 -11.02
N PHE A 16 14.93 -8.35 -10.07
CA PHE A 16 14.84 -6.91 -10.23
C PHE A 16 15.85 -6.39 -11.26
N LEU A 17 17.09 -6.89 -11.26
CA LEU A 17 18.16 -6.46 -12.17
C LEU A 17 17.77 -6.58 -13.65
N SER A 18 17.10 -7.68 -14.02
CA SER A 18 16.64 -7.90 -15.41
C SER A 18 15.48 -6.97 -15.83
N HIS A 19 14.90 -6.23 -14.88
CA HIS A 19 13.78 -5.33 -15.08
C HIS A 19 14.11 -3.88 -14.70
N LYS A 20 15.31 -3.60 -14.17
CA LYS A 20 15.66 -2.31 -13.56
C LYS A 20 15.59 -1.14 -14.54
N ASP A 21 15.88 -1.39 -15.81
CA ASP A 21 15.89 -0.37 -16.87
C ASP A 21 14.55 -0.34 -17.64
N LYS A 22 13.57 -1.18 -17.26
CA LYS A 22 12.25 -1.15 -17.87
C LYS A 22 11.49 0.06 -17.34
N VAL A 23 11.09 0.93 -18.26
CA VAL A 23 10.23 2.08 -17.95
C VAL A 23 8.78 1.63 -18.01
N TYR A 24 8.11 1.70 -16.87
CA TYR A 24 6.67 1.43 -16.76
C TYR A 24 5.93 2.76 -16.66
N TYR A 25 5.07 3.06 -17.64
CA TYR A 25 4.22 4.26 -17.60
C TYR A 25 2.90 3.91 -16.92
N LEU A 26 2.81 4.21 -15.63
CA LEU A 26 1.55 4.21 -14.90
C LEU A 26 0.87 5.56 -15.10
N ARG A 27 -0.18 5.60 -15.92
CA ARG A 27 -1.06 6.78 -16.01
C ARG A 27 -2.23 6.56 -15.08
N LEU A 28 -2.27 7.34 -14.01
CA LEU A 28 -3.37 7.33 -13.04
C LEU A 28 -4.19 8.62 -13.18
N GLN A 29 -5.51 8.50 -13.26
CA GLN A 29 -6.46 9.58 -13.03
C GLN A 29 -6.48 9.93 -11.53
N GLY A 30 -6.92 11.14 -11.17
CA GLY A 30 -6.83 11.63 -9.79
C GLY A 30 -7.44 10.67 -8.76
N TRP A 31 -8.63 10.13 -9.04
CA TRP A 31 -9.30 9.17 -8.16
C TRP A 31 -8.56 7.82 -8.05
N GLU A 32 -7.79 7.43 -9.07
CA GLU A 32 -7.04 6.17 -9.09
C GLU A 32 -5.82 6.22 -8.14
N VAL A 33 -5.34 7.41 -7.77
CA VAL A 33 -4.28 7.55 -6.74
C VAL A 33 -4.82 7.21 -5.35
N ALA A 34 -6.06 7.57 -5.04
CA ALA A 34 -6.72 7.17 -3.80
C ALA A 34 -6.91 5.64 -3.73
N VAL A 35 -7.28 5.02 -4.86
CA VAL A 35 -7.38 3.56 -4.98
C VAL A 35 -6.01 2.89 -4.82
N LEU A 36 -4.96 3.42 -5.46
CA LEU A 36 -3.60 2.90 -5.34
C LEU A 36 -3.10 3.00 -3.89
N HIS A 37 -3.32 4.14 -3.23
CA HIS A 37 -2.97 4.33 -1.83
C HIS A 37 -3.65 3.28 -0.94
N GLY A 38 -4.95 3.08 -1.11
CA GLY A 38 -5.71 2.05 -0.38
C GLY A 38 -5.20 0.63 -0.64
N LEU A 39 -4.94 0.27 -1.90
CA LEU A 39 -4.43 -1.06 -2.27
C LEU A 39 -3.05 -1.34 -1.68
N ILE A 40 -2.14 -0.36 -1.73
CA ILE A 40 -0.79 -0.50 -1.16
C ILE A 40 -0.85 -0.62 0.36
N SER A 41 -1.71 0.15 1.02
CA SER A 41 -1.96 0.01 2.45
C SER A 41 -2.48 -1.38 2.82
N LEU A 42 -3.42 -1.94 2.04
CA LEU A 42 -3.91 -3.31 2.26
C LEU A 42 -2.83 -4.38 2.06
N VAL A 43 -1.99 -4.22 1.04
CA VAL A 43 -0.84 -5.12 0.80
C VAL A 43 0.15 -5.04 1.96
N ALA A 44 0.42 -3.84 2.47
CA ALA A 44 1.33 -3.64 3.61
C ALA A 44 0.84 -4.33 4.90
N ASP A 45 -0.46 -4.37 5.14
CA ASP A 45 -1.02 -5.00 6.34
C ASP A 45 -1.16 -6.51 6.23
N HIS A 46 -1.05 -7.07 5.03
CA HIS A 46 -1.16 -8.51 4.83
C HIS A 46 -0.13 -9.23 5.71
N PRO A 47 -0.50 -10.23 6.55
CA PRO A 47 0.41 -10.84 7.53
C PRO A 47 1.71 -11.37 6.90
N GLY A 48 1.63 -11.94 5.70
CA GLY A 48 2.79 -12.43 4.95
C GLY A 48 3.67 -11.34 4.32
N ILE A 49 3.22 -10.08 4.25
CA ILE A 49 4.00 -8.91 3.81
C ILE A 49 4.52 -8.14 5.01
N LYS A 50 3.70 -7.96 6.04
CA LYS A 50 4.07 -7.33 7.32
C LYS A 50 5.21 -8.07 8.03
N ALA A 51 5.29 -9.39 7.82
CA ALA A 51 6.39 -10.23 8.28
C ALA A 51 7.67 -10.11 7.42
N LEU A 52 7.61 -9.47 6.25
CA LEU A 52 8.78 -9.22 5.42
C LEU A 52 9.49 -7.95 5.92
N HIS A 53 10.72 -8.12 6.41
CA HIS A 53 11.62 -6.99 6.62
C HIS A 53 12.53 -6.80 5.40
N GLY A 54 12.72 -5.54 4.97
CA GLY A 54 13.66 -5.18 3.89
C GLY A 54 13.04 -4.41 2.71
N PRO A 55 13.52 -4.64 1.47
CA PRO A 55 13.20 -3.80 0.28
C PRO A 55 11.72 -3.66 -0.04
N THR A 56 10.90 -4.64 0.34
CA THR A 56 9.45 -4.62 0.13
C THR A 56 8.76 -3.51 0.93
N HIS A 57 9.13 -3.30 2.20
CA HIS A 57 8.61 -2.17 2.98
C HIS A 57 9.09 -0.84 2.41
N GLN A 58 10.35 -0.74 1.99
CA GLN A 58 10.86 0.48 1.36
C GLN A 58 10.10 0.85 0.07
N ALA A 59 9.74 -0.15 -0.74
CA ALA A 59 8.93 0.08 -1.94
C ALA A 59 7.50 0.53 -1.59
N ILE A 60 6.87 -0.08 -0.58
CA ILE A 60 5.55 0.31 -0.07
C ILE A 60 5.58 1.75 0.45
N ASP A 61 6.57 2.10 1.26
CA ASP A 61 6.72 3.43 1.85
C ASP A 61 6.93 4.51 0.77
N HIS A 62 7.73 4.21 -0.26
CA HIS A 62 7.90 5.12 -1.39
C HIS A 62 6.59 5.37 -2.15
N VAL A 63 5.79 4.32 -2.40
CA VAL A 63 4.51 4.50 -3.11
C VAL A 63 3.51 5.27 -2.25
N ARG A 64 3.48 5.01 -0.94
CA ARG A 64 2.65 5.78 0.01
C ARG A 64 3.05 7.26 0.03
N SER A 65 4.34 7.54 0.20
CA SER A 65 4.88 8.91 0.18
C SER A 65 4.55 9.67 -1.11
N TRP A 66 4.64 8.99 -2.25
CA TRP A 66 4.24 9.57 -3.53
C TRP A 66 2.75 9.90 -3.58
N CYS A 67 1.87 9.00 -3.10
CA CYS A 67 0.43 9.25 -3.04
C CYS A 67 0.10 10.43 -2.10
N THR A 68 0.69 10.47 -0.90
CA THR A 68 0.54 11.58 0.05
C THR A 68 0.93 12.91 -0.59
N SER A 69 2.07 12.94 -1.31
CA SER A 69 2.52 14.13 -2.02
C SER A 69 1.51 14.61 -3.08
N LYS A 70 0.80 13.68 -3.75
CA LYS A 70 -0.28 14.03 -4.68
C LYS A 70 -1.50 14.59 -3.96
N PHE A 71 -1.92 14.00 -2.84
CA PHE A 71 -3.04 14.53 -2.06
C PHE A 71 -2.78 15.95 -1.56
N SER A 72 -1.58 16.22 -1.05
CA SER A 72 -1.19 17.59 -0.66
C SER A 72 -1.24 18.58 -1.84
N LEU A 73 -0.79 18.17 -3.03
CA LEU A 73 -0.91 19.00 -4.25
C LEU A 73 -2.37 19.24 -4.68
N TRP A 74 -3.29 18.37 -4.28
CA TRP A 74 -4.73 18.52 -4.52
C TRP A 74 -5.45 19.29 -3.42
N GLY A 75 -4.72 19.77 -2.40
CA GLY A 75 -5.26 20.59 -1.32
C GLY A 75 -5.79 19.81 -0.12
N PHE A 76 -5.53 18.50 -0.05
CA PHE A 76 -5.91 17.71 1.12
C PHE A 76 -5.03 18.07 2.31
N THR A 77 -5.62 18.17 3.49
CA THR A 77 -4.88 18.38 4.73
C THR A 77 -4.23 17.07 5.22
N PRO A 78 -3.19 17.16 6.05
CA PRO A 78 -2.59 15.97 6.68
C PRO A 78 -3.62 15.12 7.43
N GLU A 79 -4.60 15.74 8.10
CA GLU A 79 -5.66 15.07 8.85
C GLU A 79 -6.61 14.31 7.91
N GLU A 80 -6.93 14.87 6.74
CA GLU A 80 -7.75 14.19 5.73
C GLU A 80 -7.02 12.98 5.13
N VAL A 81 -5.72 13.07 4.92
CA VAL A 81 -4.91 11.93 4.47
C VAL A 81 -4.79 10.87 5.57
N GLU A 82 -4.58 11.27 6.82
CA GLU A 82 -4.53 10.36 7.97
C GLU A 82 -5.89 9.69 8.21
N TYR A 83 -7.00 10.39 7.95
CA TYR A 83 -8.35 9.81 8.00
C TYR A 83 -8.52 8.68 6.98
N LEU A 84 -7.96 8.80 5.76
CA LEU A 84 -7.96 7.73 4.77
C LEU A 84 -7.18 6.50 5.25
N ASP A 85 -6.11 6.71 6.02
CA ASP A 85 -5.36 5.64 6.67
C ASP A 85 -6.11 5.01 7.85
N LYS A 86 -6.84 5.82 8.65
CA LYS A 86 -7.60 5.39 9.83
C LYS A 86 -8.91 4.67 9.51
N MET A 87 -9.57 5.00 8.40
CA MET A 87 -10.76 4.28 7.88
C MET A 87 -10.52 2.76 7.69
N ARG A 88 -9.25 2.35 7.67
CA ARG A 88 -8.77 0.97 7.65
C ARG A 88 -8.91 0.24 8.99
N GLU A 89 -8.60 0.91 10.10
CA GLU A 89 -8.55 0.30 11.44
C GLU A 89 -9.94 -0.04 11.98
N VAL A 90 -10.97 0.68 11.51
CA VAL A 90 -12.37 0.52 11.93
C VAL A 90 -13.01 -0.79 11.45
N LYS A 91 -12.38 -1.56 10.56
CA LYS A 91 -12.95 -2.82 10.02
C LYS A 91 -12.25 -4.10 10.47
N THR A 92 -11.76 -4.12 11.71
CA THR A 92 -11.34 -5.38 12.38
C THR A 92 -12.05 -5.66 13.70
N GLY A 93 -13.12 -4.92 14.05
CA GLY A 93 -13.76 -5.11 15.37
C GLY A 93 -15.23 -4.72 15.53
N GLU A 94 -15.82 -3.89 14.68
CA GLU A 94 -17.22 -3.47 14.88
C GLU A 94 -18.02 -3.57 13.58
N SER A 95 -18.84 -4.63 13.48
CA SER A 95 -20.07 -4.49 12.70
C SER A 95 -20.88 -3.39 13.40
N PRO A 96 -21.29 -2.30 12.70
CA PRO A 96 -22.30 -1.44 13.27
C PRO A 96 -23.53 -2.31 13.50
N ALA A 97 -23.88 -2.51 14.77
CA ALA A 97 -25.11 -3.17 15.14
C ALA A 97 -26.23 -2.52 14.33
N LYS A 98 -26.98 -3.35 13.60
CA LYS A 98 -28.21 -2.92 12.93
C LYS A 98 -29.10 -2.26 13.99
N GLY A 99 -29.16 -0.93 13.98
CA GLY A 99 -30.22 -0.18 14.62
C GLY A 99 -31.47 -0.39 13.77
N ASN A 100 -32.42 -1.16 14.31
CA ASN A 100 -33.74 -1.30 13.73
C ASN A 100 -34.44 0.07 13.76
N LEU A 101 -34.87 0.54 12.58
CA LEU A 101 -36.04 1.40 12.43
C LEU A 101 -37.28 0.51 12.30
#